data_AF-A0A8R7UBI1-F1
#
_entry.id   AF-A0A8R7UBI1-F1
#
_cell.length_a   1.000
_cell.length_b   1.000
_cell.length_c   1.000
_cell.angle_alpha   90.00
_cell.angle_beta   90.00
_cell.angle_gamma   90.00
#
_symmetry.space_group_name_H-M   'P 1'
#
loop_
_entity.id
_entity.type
_entity.pdbx_description
1 polymer ?
#
loop_
_entity_poly.entity_id
_entity_poly.type
_entity_poly.pdbx_seq_one_letter_code
_entity_poly.pdbx_strand_id
1 'polypeptide(L)'
;MSRQSTPPVFARNPSGWHIQFFIRIDVAGSFHTYPRLGGPFQSLQEAENAIVSHLDDLRSPIMCTDGLSHAEIGVRHELYWLDGTRKNSSKGNPDRRNISLLVQALLDKYNEDRKSYSDLAYELDAVVIFREFYMGEMGCLNMYYHLNFTTKTKRADDFHGDINNLFFAEVTQIEGENEEYVLNCIRMVKPSDN
;
A
#
# COMPACT_ATOMS: atom_id res chain seq x y z
N MET A 1 -24.02 -18.96 4.17
CA MET A 1 -23.08 -18.18 4.99
C MET A 1 -22.59 -17.03 4.13
N SER A 2 -22.99 -15.80 4.44
CA SER A 2 -22.51 -14.61 3.74
C SER A 2 -21.02 -14.48 4.01
N ARG A 3 -20.18 -14.51 2.96
CA ARG A 3 -18.79 -14.06 3.06
C ARG A 3 -18.89 -12.57 3.41
N GLN A 4 -18.69 -12.20 4.68
CA GLN A 4 -18.41 -10.81 4.98
C GLN A 4 -17.16 -10.46 4.21
N SER A 5 -17.32 -9.65 3.15
CA SER A 5 -16.20 -9.15 2.39
C SER A 5 -15.36 -8.33 3.34
N THR A 6 -14.15 -8.80 3.59
CA THR A 6 -13.09 -8.05 4.27
C THR A 6 -13.02 -6.64 3.64
N PRO A 7 -13.15 -5.54 4.42
CA PRO A 7 -13.23 -4.20 3.84
C PRO A 7 -12.00 -3.90 2.97
N PRO A 8 -12.17 -3.23 1.82
CA PRO A 8 -11.07 -2.95 0.91
C PRO A 8 -9.98 -2.10 1.57
N VAL A 9 -8.78 -2.16 0.99
CA VAL A 9 -7.71 -1.19 1.23
C VAL A 9 -7.82 -0.12 0.15
N PHE A 10 -7.98 1.13 0.54
CA PHE A 10 -8.09 2.25 -0.40
C PHE A 10 -6.71 2.75 -0.78
N ALA A 11 -6.47 3.02 -2.06
CA ALA A 11 -5.28 3.73 -2.49
C ALA A 11 -5.56 5.22 -2.70
N ARG A 12 -4.53 6.04 -2.50
CA ARG A 12 -4.51 7.45 -2.84
C ARG A 12 -3.25 7.73 -3.65
N ASN A 13 -3.46 8.27 -4.84
CA ASN A 13 -2.43 8.68 -5.79
C ASN A 13 -2.48 10.20 -6.00
N PRO A 14 -1.88 11.00 -5.10
CA PRO A 14 -1.90 12.45 -5.22
C PRO A 14 -1.24 12.92 -6.52
N SER A 15 -1.96 13.74 -7.29
CA SER A 15 -1.45 14.25 -8.57
C SER A 15 -0.17 15.07 -8.39
N GLY A 16 0.82 14.83 -9.26
CA GLY A 16 2.14 15.49 -9.20
C GLY A 16 3.13 14.86 -8.21
N TRP A 17 2.75 13.75 -7.57
CA TRP A 17 3.60 12.99 -6.66
C TRP A 17 3.91 11.60 -7.21
N HIS A 18 5.08 11.08 -6.85
CA HIS A 18 5.46 9.67 -7.07
C HIS A 18 5.16 8.79 -5.85
N ILE A 19 4.42 9.30 -4.88
CA ILE A 19 4.16 8.63 -3.60
C ILE A 19 2.73 8.15 -3.63
N GLN A 20 2.52 6.85 -3.46
CA GLN A 20 1.21 6.26 -3.25
C GLN A 20 1.00 6.02 -1.76
N PHE A 21 -0.23 6.26 -1.31
CA PHE A 21 -0.66 5.96 0.06
C PHE A 21 -1.74 4.90 0.03
N PHE A 22 -1.79 4.08 1.07
CA PHE A 22 -2.88 3.14 1.30
C PHE A 22 -3.57 3.46 2.62
N ILE A 23 -4.88 3.26 2.66
CA ILE A 23 -5.72 3.44 3.85
C ILE A 23 -6.45 2.13 4.11
N ARG A 24 -6.25 1.58 5.30
CA ARG A 24 -6.90 0.35 5.77
C ARG A 24 -7.88 0.69 6.87
N ILE A 25 -9.06 0.08 6.84
CA ILE A 25 -10.02 0.11 7.94
C ILE A 25 -9.84 -1.16 8.78
N ASP A 26 -9.62 -0.99 10.09
CA ASP A 26 -9.54 -2.09 11.05
C ASP A 26 -10.91 -2.60 11.50
N VAL A 27 -10.90 -3.69 12.28
CA VAL A 27 -12.11 -4.32 12.82
C VAL A 27 -12.94 -3.41 13.72
N ALA A 28 -12.33 -2.37 14.31
CA ALA A 28 -13.01 -1.37 15.14
C ALA A 28 -13.54 -0.18 14.31
N GLY A 29 -13.30 -0.16 13.00
CA GLY A 29 -13.70 0.93 12.10
C GLY A 29 -12.72 2.10 12.06
N SER A 30 -11.52 1.98 12.64
CA SER A 30 -10.50 3.02 12.60
C SER A 30 -9.64 2.93 11.34
N PHE A 31 -9.14 4.08 10.89
CA PHE A 31 -8.40 4.23 9.64
C PHE A 31 -6.88 4.29 9.90
N HIS A 32 -6.11 3.51 9.15
CA HIS A 32 -4.66 3.41 9.24
C HIS A 32 -4.02 3.73 7.90
N THR A 33 -2.99 4.57 7.88
CA THR A 33 -2.28 4.96 6.66
C THR A 33 -0.98 4.18 6.45
N TYR A 34 -0.62 3.98 5.18
CA TYR A 34 0.63 3.36 4.74
C TYR A 34 1.26 4.24 3.65
N PRO A 35 2.47 4.81 3.87
CA PRO A 35 3.26 4.74 5.10
C PRO A 35 2.52 5.33 6.30
N ARG A 36 2.92 4.93 7.51
CA ARG A 36 2.26 5.37 8.75
C ARG A 36 2.48 6.87 8.98
N LEU A 37 1.39 7.64 8.93
CA LEU A 37 1.40 9.10 9.15
C LEU A 37 0.82 9.49 10.53
N GLY A 38 0.75 8.54 11.47
CA GLY A 38 0.12 8.72 12.79
C GLY A 38 -1.00 7.71 13.01
N GLY A 39 -2.05 8.14 13.73
CA GLY A 39 -3.27 7.37 13.96
C GLY A 39 -3.16 6.23 14.99
N PRO A 40 -4.23 5.41 15.14
CA PRO A 40 -5.39 5.32 14.24
C PRO A 40 -6.26 6.57 14.15
N PHE A 41 -6.81 6.85 12.97
CA PHE A 41 -7.75 7.96 12.72
C PHE A 41 -9.20 7.51 12.84
N GLN A 42 -10.09 8.41 13.25
CA GLN A 42 -11.51 8.10 13.49
C GLN A 42 -12.38 8.25 12.22
N SER A 43 -11.84 8.87 11.17
CA SER A 43 -12.54 9.05 9.90
C SER A 43 -11.59 9.02 8.71
N LEU A 44 -12.14 8.76 7.52
CA LEU A 44 -11.41 8.87 6.26
C LEU A 44 -10.85 10.27 6.05
N GLN A 45 -11.62 11.32 6.40
CA GLN A 45 -11.21 12.71 6.27
C GLN A 45 -9.97 13.03 7.11
N GLU A 46 -9.89 12.51 8.34
CA GLU A 46 -8.69 12.68 9.18
C GLU A 46 -7.46 12.02 8.57
N ALA A 47 -7.60 10.82 8.01
CA ALA A 47 -6.51 10.13 7.32
C ALA A 47 -6.08 10.91 6.05
N GLU A 48 -7.03 11.44 5.28
CA GLU A 48 -6.75 12.27 4.10
C GLU A 48 -6.07 13.59 4.47
N ASN A 49 -6.50 14.24 5.55
CA ASN A 49 -5.85 15.45 6.07
C ASN A 49 -4.40 15.17 6.50
N ALA A 50 -4.14 14.01 7.12
CA ALA A 50 -2.79 13.59 7.48
C ALA A 50 -1.91 13.38 6.23
N ILE A 51 -2.46 12.80 5.15
CA ILE A 51 -1.77 12.67 3.87
C ILE A 51 -1.45 14.06 3.29
N VAL A 52 -2.43 14.96 3.22
CA VAL A 52 -2.24 16.32 2.68
C VAL A 52 -1.18 17.08 3.47
N SER A 53 -1.26 17.06 4.81
CA SER A 53 -0.27 17.71 5.67
C SER A 53 1.14 17.15 5.43
N HIS A 54 1.27 15.82 5.31
CA HIS A 54 2.56 15.20 5.03
C HIS A 54 3.12 15.58 3.65
N LEU A 55 2.27 15.69 2.63
CA LEU A 55 2.68 16.14 1.30
C LEU A 55 3.14 17.60 1.33
N ASP A 56 2.43 18.47 2.05
CA ASP A 56 2.83 19.88 2.16
C ASP A 56 4.21 20.04 2.83
N ASP A 57 4.51 19.23 3.85
CA ASP A 57 5.84 19.19 4.48
C ASP A 57 6.95 18.71 3.53
N LEU A 58 6.61 17.88 2.55
CA LEU A 58 7.56 17.35 1.56
C LEU A 58 7.78 18.28 0.36
N ARG A 59 6.96 19.32 0.16
CA ARG A 59 7.08 20.19 -1.01
C ARG A 59 8.45 20.85 -1.06
N SER A 60 9.12 20.70 -2.20
CA SER A 60 10.45 21.27 -2.37
C SER A 60 10.36 22.74 -2.82
N PRO A 61 11.20 23.63 -2.26
CA PRO A 61 11.35 24.99 -2.76
C PRO A 61 11.77 25.04 -4.24
N ILE A 62 12.41 23.99 -4.76
CA ILE A 62 12.76 23.89 -6.19
C ILE A 62 11.50 23.98 -7.06
N MET A 63 10.36 23.48 -6.58
CA MET A 63 9.09 23.51 -7.30
C MET A 63 8.33 24.84 -7.17
N CYS A 64 8.92 25.85 -6.52
CA CYS A 64 8.40 27.21 -6.51
C CYS A 64 8.33 27.77 -7.94
N THR A 65 7.21 28.40 -8.26
CA THR A 65 6.91 28.97 -9.58
C THR A 65 7.12 30.49 -9.65
N ASP A 66 7.48 31.12 -8.54
CA ASP A 66 7.58 32.58 -8.44
C ASP A 66 8.66 33.13 -9.38
N GLY A 67 8.28 34.11 -10.20
CA GLY A 67 9.19 34.73 -11.17
C GLY A 67 9.54 33.88 -12.38
N LEU A 68 8.94 32.69 -12.55
CA LEU A 68 9.15 31.84 -13.72
C LEU A 68 8.13 32.13 -14.82
N SER A 69 8.55 31.96 -16.06
CA SER A 69 7.65 31.90 -17.21
C SER A 69 6.86 30.59 -17.25
N HIS A 70 5.74 30.57 -17.98
CA HIS A 70 4.94 29.37 -18.20
C HIS A 70 5.75 28.20 -18.78
N ALA A 71 6.71 28.49 -19.67
CA ALA A 71 7.58 27.47 -20.26
C ALA A 71 8.51 26.84 -19.22
N GLU A 72 9.09 27.65 -18.32
CA GLU A 72 9.95 27.17 -17.25
C GLU A 72 9.18 26.34 -16.22
N ILE A 73 7.95 26.77 -15.89
CA ILE A 73 7.03 25.98 -15.05
C ILE A 73 6.75 24.63 -15.69
N GLY A 74 6.42 24.61 -16.99
CA GLY A 74 6.18 23.38 -17.75
C GLY A 74 7.39 22.43 -17.73
N VAL A 75 8.57 22.92 -18.09
CA VAL A 75 9.82 22.13 -18.05
C VAL A 75 10.08 21.56 -16.66
N ARG A 76 9.79 22.32 -15.60
CA ARG A 76 10.01 21.87 -14.23
C ARG A 76 9.06 20.74 -13.83
N HIS A 77 7.77 20.88 -14.14
CA HIS A 77 6.78 19.83 -13.90
C HIS A 77 7.02 18.57 -14.76
N GLU A 78 7.68 18.68 -15.90
CA GLU A 78 8.12 17.53 -16.68
C GLU A 78 9.29 16.78 -16.03
N LEU A 79 10.27 17.51 -15.48
CA LEU A 79 11.51 16.92 -14.97
C LEU A 79 11.42 16.42 -13.52
N TYR A 80 10.59 17.06 -12.69
CA TYR A 80 10.57 16.85 -11.25
C TYR A 80 9.16 16.56 -10.71
N TRP A 81 9.12 15.78 -9.64
CA TRP A 81 7.97 15.64 -8.76
C TRP A 81 7.87 16.83 -7.81
N LEU A 82 6.72 17.00 -7.14
CA LEU A 82 6.47 18.13 -6.23
C LEU A 82 7.41 18.19 -5.01
N ASP A 83 8.02 17.06 -4.64
CA ASP A 83 9.08 16.99 -3.62
C ASP A 83 10.49 17.30 -4.17
N GLY A 84 10.59 17.72 -5.44
CA GLY A 84 11.84 17.99 -6.14
C GLY A 84 12.62 16.75 -6.54
N THR A 85 12.09 15.53 -6.34
CA THR A 85 12.72 14.31 -6.84
C THR A 85 12.63 14.29 -8.36
N ARG A 86 13.74 14.03 -9.05
CA ARG A 86 13.77 13.93 -10.51
C ARG A 86 13.02 12.68 -10.97
N LYS A 87 12.12 12.80 -11.95
CA LYS A 87 11.28 11.68 -12.41
C LYS A 87 12.09 10.50 -12.95
N ASN A 88 13.16 10.78 -13.67
CA ASN A 88 14.04 9.75 -14.27
C ASN A 88 15.06 9.15 -13.29
N SER A 89 14.92 9.40 -11.98
CA SER A 89 15.78 8.81 -10.95
C SER A 89 15.20 7.50 -10.44
N SER A 90 16.03 6.61 -9.88
CA SER A 90 15.57 5.38 -9.22
C SER A 90 14.60 5.67 -8.06
N LYS A 91 14.81 6.78 -7.33
CA LYS A 91 13.91 7.25 -6.27
C LYS A 91 12.54 7.68 -6.84
N GLY A 92 12.52 8.19 -8.06
CA GLY A 92 11.31 8.60 -8.76
C GLY A 92 10.48 7.43 -9.31
N ASN A 93 10.97 6.19 -9.24
CA ASN A 93 10.23 4.97 -9.61
C ASN A 93 9.79 4.20 -8.33
N PRO A 94 8.54 4.36 -7.89
CA PRO A 94 8.09 3.92 -6.57
C PRO A 94 7.53 2.48 -6.53
N ASP A 95 7.46 1.77 -7.65
CA ASP A 95 6.65 0.55 -7.80
C ASP A 95 6.89 -0.47 -6.68
N ARG A 96 8.15 -0.79 -6.39
CA ARG A 96 8.50 -1.75 -5.32
C ARG A 96 8.09 -1.28 -3.92
N ARG A 97 8.21 0.01 -3.64
CA ARG A 97 7.81 0.60 -2.35
C ARG A 97 6.30 0.55 -2.20
N ASN A 98 5.57 0.90 -3.25
CA ASN A 98 4.12 0.92 -3.26
C ASN A 98 3.54 -0.48 -3.02
N ILE A 99 4.06 -1.49 -3.72
CA ILE A 99 3.63 -2.88 -3.49
C ILE A 99 3.94 -3.36 -2.07
N SER A 100 5.09 -2.97 -1.51
CA SER A 100 5.41 -3.34 -0.11
C SER A 100 4.44 -2.71 0.90
N LEU A 101 4.02 -1.46 0.67
CA LEU A 101 3.03 -0.78 1.52
C LEU A 101 1.65 -1.43 1.41
N LEU A 102 1.22 -1.79 0.19
CA LEU A 102 -0.02 -2.54 -0.02
C LEU A 102 0.02 -3.89 0.71
N VAL A 103 1.09 -4.66 0.53
CA VAL A 103 1.25 -5.97 1.19
C VAL A 103 1.23 -5.83 2.71
N GLN A 104 1.87 -4.78 3.26
CA GLN A 104 1.82 -4.52 4.70
C GLN A 104 0.39 -4.24 5.18
N ALA A 105 -0.37 -3.41 4.46
CA ALA A 105 -1.76 -3.13 4.81
C ALA A 105 -2.63 -4.41 4.78
N LEU A 106 -2.44 -5.26 3.77
CA LEU A 106 -3.16 -6.54 3.66
C LEU A 106 -2.77 -7.52 4.77
N LEU A 107 -1.48 -7.57 5.13
CA LEU A 107 -0.96 -8.43 6.19
C LEU A 107 -1.46 -8.00 7.57
N ASP A 108 -1.48 -6.70 7.87
CA ASP A 108 -2.02 -6.18 9.12
C ASP A 108 -3.51 -6.53 9.26
N LYS A 109 -4.26 -6.44 8.16
CA LYS A 109 -5.66 -6.86 8.12
C LYS A 109 -5.80 -8.36 8.42
N TYR A 110 -4.98 -9.19 7.78
CA TYR A 110 -4.95 -10.64 8.03
C TYR A 110 -4.60 -10.98 9.49
N ASN A 111 -3.64 -10.26 10.08
CA ASN A 111 -3.26 -10.43 11.48
C ASN A 111 -4.43 -10.10 12.41
N GLU A 112 -5.17 -9.03 12.14
CA GLU A 112 -6.34 -8.64 12.94
C GLU A 112 -7.47 -9.68 12.87
N ASP A 113 -7.79 -10.17 11.66
CA ASP A 113 -8.81 -11.20 11.46
C ASP A 113 -8.43 -12.50 12.20
N ARG A 114 -7.12 -12.80 12.28
CA ARG A 114 -6.58 -13.98 12.98
C ARG A 114 -6.37 -13.79 14.47
N LYS A 115 -6.30 -12.57 14.99
CA LYS A 115 -6.05 -12.30 16.42
C LYS A 115 -7.10 -12.97 17.32
N SER A 116 -8.29 -13.23 16.78
CA SER A 116 -9.34 -14.02 17.44
C SER A 116 -9.00 -15.52 17.64
N TYR A 117 -7.98 -16.05 16.96
CA TYR A 117 -7.64 -17.47 16.90
C TYR A 117 -6.17 -17.80 17.24
N SER A 118 -5.29 -16.79 17.34
CA SER A 118 -3.83 -17.00 17.51
C SER A 118 -3.14 -15.73 18.01
N ASP A 119 -2.22 -15.88 18.97
CA ASP A 119 -1.38 -14.79 19.49
C ASP A 119 -0.20 -14.41 18.56
N LEU A 120 0.01 -15.16 17.47
CA LEU A 120 1.07 -14.89 16.50
C LEU A 120 0.69 -13.72 15.57
N ALA A 121 1.55 -12.69 15.54
CA ALA A 121 1.50 -11.61 14.58
C ALA A 121 2.66 -11.72 13.57
N TYR A 122 2.35 -11.58 12.28
CA TYR A 122 3.33 -11.61 11.21
C TYR A 122 3.75 -10.19 10.80
N GLU A 123 5.06 -9.96 10.66
CA GLU A 123 5.61 -8.71 10.14
C GLU A 123 6.18 -8.96 8.74
N LEU A 124 5.92 -8.04 7.79
CA LEU A 124 6.44 -8.17 6.42
C LEU A 124 7.97 -8.07 6.46
N ASP A 125 8.64 -9.06 5.86
CA ASP A 125 10.08 -9.03 5.66
C ASP A 125 10.41 -8.52 4.24
N ALA A 126 9.89 -9.21 3.22
CA ALA A 126 10.08 -8.82 1.83
C ALA A 126 8.99 -9.35 0.90
N VAL A 127 8.65 -8.54 -0.12
CA VAL A 127 7.88 -9.00 -1.28
C VAL A 127 8.81 -9.74 -2.25
N VAL A 128 8.52 -11.01 -2.52
CA VAL A 128 9.36 -11.90 -3.33
C VAL A 128 8.90 -11.89 -4.79
N ILE A 129 7.60 -12.05 -5.02
CA ILE A 129 7.00 -12.07 -6.36
C ILE A 129 5.79 -11.14 -6.38
N PHE A 130 5.70 -10.38 -7.46
CA PHE A 130 4.57 -9.55 -7.83
C PHE A 130 4.24 -9.84 -9.29
N ARG A 131 3.02 -10.34 -9.56
CA ARG A 131 2.54 -10.61 -10.91
C ARG A 131 1.16 -9.99 -11.11
N GLU A 132 1.01 -9.29 -12.22
CA GLU A 132 -0.21 -8.60 -12.61
C GLU A 132 -0.90 -9.40 -13.72
N PHE A 133 -2.22 -9.50 -13.63
CA PHE A 133 -3.08 -10.12 -14.63
C PHE A 133 -4.24 -9.20 -14.94
N TYR A 134 -4.55 -9.06 -16.21
CA TYR A 134 -5.73 -8.34 -16.67
C TYR A 134 -6.82 -9.35 -16.96
N MET A 135 -7.98 -9.18 -16.34
CA MET A 135 -9.12 -10.05 -16.59
C MET A 135 -10.39 -9.21 -16.74
N GLY A 136 -11.04 -9.32 -17.90
CA GLY A 136 -12.28 -8.61 -18.20
C GLY A 136 -12.48 -8.40 -19.69
N GLU A 137 -13.68 -7.93 -20.07
CA GLU A 137 -13.97 -7.43 -21.40
C GLU A 137 -13.61 -5.93 -21.50
N MET A 138 -13.45 -5.43 -22.73
CA MET A 138 -13.10 -4.04 -23.00
C MET A 138 -14.14 -3.09 -22.34
N GLY A 139 -13.73 -2.38 -21.27
CA GLY A 139 -14.59 -1.49 -20.47
C GLY A 139 -14.81 -1.92 -19.01
N CYS A 140 -14.46 -3.16 -18.64
CA CYS A 140 -14.55 -3.69 -17.27
C CYS A 140 -13.28 -4.52 -16.93
N LEU A 141 -12.10 -3.96 -17.19
CA LEU A 141 -10.83 -4.65 -16.92
C LEU A 141 -10.53 -4.60 -15.42
N ASN A 142 -10.67 -5.73 -14.73
CA ASN A 142 -10.17 -5.86 -13.36
C ASN A 142 -8.70 -6.27 -13.41
N MET A 143 -7.89 -5.62 -12.57
CA MET A 143 -6.50 -6.00 -12.38
C MET A 143 -6.39 -6.96 -11.19
N TYR A 144 -5.78 -8.12 -11.42
CA TYR A 144 -5.50 -9.12 -10.41
C TYR A 144 -4.01 -9.16 -10.11
N TYR A 145 -3.68 -9.24 -8.84
CA TYR A 145 -2.31 -9.32 -8.36
C TYR A 145 -2.10 -10.63 -7.64
N HIS A 146 -1.10 -11.40 -8.07
CA HIS A 146 -0.57 -12.52 -7.30
C HIS A 146 0.73 -12.08 -6.63
N LEU A 147 0.70 -12.14 -5.31
CA LEU A 147 1.75 -11.64 -4.43
C LEU A 147 2.33 -12.84 -3.68
N ASN A 148 3.65 -13.03 -3.75
CA ASN A 148 4.36 -13.85 -2.78
C ASN A 148 5.23 -12.95 -1.92
N PHE A 149 5.15 -13.12 -0.61
CA PHE A 149 5.93 -12.34 0.33
C PHE A 149 6.33 -13.18 1.53
N THR A 150 7.39 -12.76 2.19
CA THR A 150 7.94 -13.42 3.37
C THR A 150 7.63 -12.62 4.61
N THR A 151 7.41 -13.31 5.72
CA THR A 151 7.13 -12.66 7.01
C THR A 151 7.98 -13.24 8.12
N LYS A 152 8.26 -12.40 9.11
CA LYS A 152 8.82 -12.79 10.40
C LYS A 152 7.68 -12.94 11.42
N THR A 153 7.87 -13.83 12.38
CA THR A 153 6.86 -14.06 13.42
C THR A 153 7.27 -13.33 14.68
N LYS A 154 6.44 -12.40 15.16
CA LYS A 154 6.67 -11.73 16.44
C LYS A 154 6.18 -12.65 17.56
N ARG A 155 7.07 -13.38 18.22
CA ARG A 155 6.75 -14.10 19.48
C ARG A 155 7.07 -13.21 20.67
N ALA A 156 6.28 -13.34 21.73
CA ALA A 156 6.51 -12.67 23.02
C ALA A 156 7.74 -13.21 23.77
N ASP A 157 8.22 -14.40 23.39
CA ASP A 157 9.35 -15.06 24.02
C ASP A 157 10.58 -15.00 23.11
N ASP A 158 11.68 -14.44 23.62
CA ASP A 158 12.99 -14.16 22.99
C ASP A 158 13.77 -15.40 22.48
N PHE A 159 13.09 -16.51 22.18
CA PHE A 159 13.72 -17.66 21.53
C PHE A 159 13.78 -17.42 20.01
N HIS A 160 14.96 -16.97 19.56
CA HIS A 160 15.36 -16.84 18.17
C HIS A 160 15.16 -18.15 17.38
N GLY A 161 13.98 -18.28 16.80
CA GLY A 161 13.74 -19.05 15.59
C GLY A 161 12.98 -18.14 14.65
N ASP A 162 13.70 -17.30 13.89
CA ASP A 162 13.12 -16.54 12.77
C ASP A 162 12.65 -17.55 11.71
N ILE A 163 11.45 -18.09 11.90
CA ILE A 163 10.78 -18.86 10.86
C ILE A 163 10.31 -17.83 9.84
N ASN A 164 11.05 -17.74 8.74
CA ASN A 164 10.61 -16.99 7.56
C ASN A 164 9.44 -17.76 6.94
N ASN A 165 8.24 -17.22 7.08
CA ASN A 165 7.04 -17.83 6.52
C ASN A 165 6.79 -17.25 5.13
N LEU A 166 6.57 -18.11 4.14
CA LEU A 166 6.16 -17.69 2.81
C LEU A 166 4.64 -17.60 2.74
N PHE A 167 4.13 -16.49 2.23
CA PHE A 167 2.72 -16.26 1.99
C PHE A 167 2.45 -16.05 0.51
N PHE A 168 1.29 -16.52 0.08
CA PHE A 168 0.65 -16.17 -1.19
C PHE A 168 -0.58 -15.33 -0.88
N ALA A 169 -0.76 -14.22 -1.62
CA ALA A 169 -2.00 -13.46 -1.61
C ALA A 169 -2.47 -13.18 -3.05
N GLU A 170 -3.78 -13.20 -3.22
CA GLU A 170 -4.45 -12.75 -4.43
C GLU A 170 -5.31 -11.53 -4.09
N VAL A 171 -5.14 -10.47 -4.88
CA VAL A 171 -5.79 -9.18 -4.67
C VAL A 171 -6.42 -8.73 -5.98
N THR A 172 -7.65 -8.26 -5.94
CA THR A 172 -8.27 -7.56 -7.07
C THR A 172 -8.18 -6.07 -6.82
N GLN A 173 -7.69 -5.31 -7.79
CA GLN A 173 -7.92 -3.88 -7.86
C GLN A 173 -9.20 -3.61 -8.63
N ILE A 174 -10.07 -2.85 -7.99
CA ILE A 174 -11.32 -2.37 -8.55
C ILE A 174 -11.09 -0.91 -8.92
N GLU A 175 -11.24 -0.61 -10.21
CA GLU A 175 -11.28 0.77 -10.68
C GLU A 175 -12.67 1.36 -10.40
N GLY A 176 -12.69 2.52 -9.75
CA GLY A 176 -13.89 3.30 -9.44
C GLY A 176 -13.51 4.77 -9.24
N GLU A 177 -14.34 5.55 -8.54
CA GLU A 177 -13.96 6.92 -8.14
C GLU A 177 -12.70 6.94 -7.26
N ASN A 178 -12.47 5.86 -6.52
CA ASN A 178 -11.26 5.60 -5.76
C ASN A 178 -10.69 4.24 -6.17
N GLU A 179 -9.36 4.12 -6.23
CA GLU A 179 -8.70 2.83 -6.40
C GLU A 179 -8.82 1.99 -5.12
N GLU A 180 -9.44 0.82 -5.24
CA GLU A 180 -9.67 -0.09 -4.11
C GLU A 180 -9.02 -1.45 -4.34
N TYR A 181 -8.37 -1.98 -3.32
CA TYR A 181 -7.72 -3.28 -3.32
C TYR A 181 -8.49 -4.24 -2.42
N VAL A 182 -9.10 -5.25 -3.01
CA VAL A 182 -9.87 -6.29 -2.32
C VAL A 182 -9.03 -7.55 -2.21
N LEU A 183 -8.83 -8.03 -0.98
CA LEU A 183 -8.14 -9.28 -0.71
C LEU A 183 -9.05 -10.47 -1.03
N ASN A 184 -8.75 -11.21 -2.09
CA ASN A 184 -9.51 -12.41 -2.45
C ASN A 184 -9.07 -13.62 -1.61
N CYS A 185 -7.76 -13.74 -1.40
CA CYS A 185 -7.15 -14.85 -0.67
C CYS A 185 -5.81 -14.42 -0.07
N ILE A 186 -5.52 -14.91 1.13
CA ILE A 186 -4.18 -14.89 1.72
C ILE A 186 -3.96 -16.22 2.45
N ARG A 187 -2.81 -16.85 2.19
CA ARG A 187 -2.47 -18.14 2.78
C ARG A 187 -0.97 -18.29 2.96
N MET A 188 -0.58 -18.94 4.04
CA MET A 188 0.78 -19.41 4.23
C MET A 188 1.02 -20.62 3.31
N VAL A 189 2.11 -20.60 2.55
CA VAL A 189 2.54 -21.72 1.71
C VAL A 189 3.27 -22.71 2.61
N LYS A 190 2.78 -23.95 2.70
CA LYS A 190 3.47 -24.97 3.50
C LYS A 190 4.69 -25.48 2.73
N PRO A 191 5.79 -25.85 3.43
CA PRO A 191 6.96 -26.45 2.78
C PRO A 191 6.65 -27.73 1.97
N SER A 192 5.51 -28.37 2.20
CA SER A 192 5.06 -29.60 1.54
C SER A 192 4.25 -29.37 0.25
N ASP A 193 3.95 -28.13 -0.13
CA ASP A 193 3.00 -27.82 -1.21
C ASP A 193 3.68 -27.55 -2.58
N ASN A 194 4.86 -28.15 -2.82
CA ASN A 194 5.57 -28.09 -4.11
C ASN A 194 5.34 -29.35 -4.95
#